data_AF-A0A1G9R9H7-F1
#
_entry.id   AF-A0A1G9R9H7-F1
#
_cell.length_a   1.000
_cell.length_b   1.000
_cell.length_c   1.000
_cell.angle_alpha   90.00
_cell.angle_beta   90.00
_cell.angle_gamma   90.00
#
_symmetry.space_group_name_H-M   'P 1'
#
loop_
_entity.id
_entity.type
_entity.pdbx_description
1 polymer ?
#
loop_
_entity_poly.entity_id
_entity_poly.type
_entity_poly.pdbx_seq_one_letter_code
_entity_poly.pdbx_strand_id
1 'polypeptide(L)'
;MIIDDPALDDDALRVARDHARRGDWHPAEELLRDVGDDWDRRGHAVDVLAQATVEDAGWADQWCAERPADAGAAAVRGWGEVHRAWAMRGADWAENTGSEAFEGFFQGLTRARGLCRRAIELGPDDPTPWVAMLWLAIGQEEPQNEFRRRWNQLTARDPHNRLGHIAALQYLAEKWHGSHEQMYAFARKATGPWAAVLPLQAHAEYVLTEEGKGFKHAYKVADFWKESPEVEADIDAALAWLGGSEPGHAMALHDRTVVGYALAQAERWADARELFSRMGNQAYEYPWYYQGDPLKAFTRALRRAY
;
A
#
# COMPACT_ATOMS: atom_id res chain seq x y z
N MET A 1 6.91 14.51 13.03
CA MET A 1 6.44 13.27 13.67
C MET A 1 6.23 12.24 12.59
N ILE A 2 6.64 10.99 12.78
CA ILE A 2 6.19 9.90 11.92
C ILE A 2 4.86 9.39 12.47
N ILE A 3 3.88 9.26 11.60
CA ILE A 3 2.67 8.48 11.83
C ILE A 3 3.00 7.08 11.32
N ASP A 4 3.10 6.15 12.25
CA ASP A 4 3.22 4.71 12.00
C ASP A 4 1.85 4.01 12.05
N ASP A 5 0.80 4.75 12.38
CA ASP A 5 -0.55 4.22 12.41
C ASP A 5 -1.10 4.06 10.98
N PRO A 6 -1.46 2.84 10.54
CA PRO A 6 -1.95 2.61 9.18
C PRO A 6 -3.32 3.25 8.93
N ALA A 7 -4.06 3.69 9.95
CA ALA A 7 -5.30 4.47 9.80
C ALA A 7 -5.05 5.93 9.36
N LEU A 8 -3.78 6.35 9.26
CA LEU A 8 -3.39 7.68 8.81
C LEU A 8 -4.14 8.77 9.59
N ASP A 9 -4.86 9.66 8.91
CA ASP A 9 -5.69 10.74 9.43
C ASP A 9 -7.18 10.37 9.59
N ASP A 10 -7.58 9.10 9.40
CA ASP A 10 -8.95 8.63 9.66
C ASP A 10 -9.13 8.21 11.13
N ASP A 11 -9.54 9.17 11.96
CA ASP A 11 -9.78 8.96 13.38
C ASP A 11 -10.89 7.93 13.66
N ALA A 12 -11.94 7.89 12.83
CA ALA A 12 -13.04 6.95 12.99
C ALA A 12 -12.57 5.51 12.75
N LEU A 13 -11.76 5.31 11.71
CA LEU A 13 -11.11 4.04 11.42
C LEU A 13 -10.17 3.60 12.55
N ARG A 14 -9.37 4.53 13.08
CA ARG A 14 -8.47 4.25 14.20
C ARG A 14 -9.23 3.76 15.42
N VAL A 15 -10.31 4.46 15.79
CA VAL A 15 -11.18 4.08 16.91
C VAL A 15 -11.82 2.71 16.66
N ALA A 16 -12.39 2.48 15.47
CA ALA A 16 -13.04 1.21 15.15
C ALA A 16 -12.07 0.03 15.25
N ARG A 17 -10.86 0.17 14.69
CA ARG A 17 -9.80 -0.84 14.78
C ARG A 17 -9.38 -1.11 16.23
N ASP A 18 -9.23 -0.07 17.04
CA ASP A 18 -8.77 -0.23 18.42
C ASP A 18 -9.84 -0.89 19.32
N HIS A 19 -11.13 -0.67 19.03
CA HIS A 19 -12.23 -1.43 19.62
C HIS A 19 -12.21 -2.90 19.18
N ALA A 20 -12.03 -3.16 17.87
CA ALA A 20 -11.96 -4.51 17.32
C ALA A 20 -10.82 -5.33 17.95
N ARG A 21 -9.63 -4.73 18.13
CA ARG A 21 -8.48 -5.34 18.84
C ARG A 21 -8.78 -5.71 20.30
N ARG A 22 -9.81 -5.13 20.92
CA ARG A 22 -10.28 -5.45 22.28
C ARG A 22 -11.45 -6.44 22.28
N GLY A 23 -11.80 -7.00 21.12
CA GLY A 23 -12.88 -7.97 20.94
C GLY A 23 -14.23 -7.37 20.57
N ASP A 24 -14.36 -6.05 20.47
CA ASP A 24 -15.60 -5.39 20.06
C ASP A 24 -15.55 -4.98 18.59
N TRP A 25 -16.07 -5.84 17.71
CA TRP A 25 -16.06 -5.64 16.27
C TRP A 25 -17.20 -4.74 15.76
N HIS A 26 -18.21 -4.41 16.58
CA HIS A 26 -19.38 -3.64 16.14
C HIS A 26 -19.03 -2.25 15.56
N PRO A 27 -18.06 -1.49 16.12
CA PRO A 27 -17.64 -0.23 15.51
C PRO A 27 -17.02 -0.40 14.12
N ALA A 28 -16.36 -1.53 13.85
CA ALA A 28 -15.84 -1.83 12.51
C ALA A 28 -16.97 -2.16 11.52
N GLU A 29 -18.00 -2.90 11.97
CA GLU A 29 -19.21 -3.18 11.18
C GLU A 29 -19.95 -1.88 10.83
N GLU A 30 -20.14 -0.99 11.82
CA GLU A 30 -20.78 0.32 11.62
C GLU A 30 -19.98 1.20 10.66
N LEU A 31 -18.67 1.30 10.84
CA LEU A 31 -17.81 2.06 9.94
C LEU A 31 -17.90 1.56 8.49
N LEU A 32 -17.79 0.25 8.26
CA LEU A 32 -17.83 -0.29 6.89
C LEU A 32 -19.21 -0.15 6.25
N ARG A 33 -20.29 -0.11 7.05
CA ARG A 33 -21.64 0.18 6.58
C ARG A 33 -21.78 1.64 6.18
N ASP A 34 -21.28 2.57 6.99
CA ASP A 34 -21.35 4.01 6.74
C ASP A 34 -20.50 4.45 5.55
N VAL A 35 -19.33 3.82 5.38
CA VAL A 35 -18.47 4.04 4.21
C VAL A 35 -19.16 3.57 2.92
N GLY A 36 -19.93 2.49 2.98
CA GLY A 36 -20.69 1.97 1.83
C GLY A 36 -19.79 1.68 0.62
N ASP A 37 -20.11 2.33 -0.50
CA ASP A 37 -19.46 2.15 -1.81
C ASP A 37 -18.41 3.23 -2.11
N ASP A 38 -17.98 4.02 -1.12
CA ASP A 38 -16.75 4.82 -1.24
C ASP A 38 -15.55 3.86 -1.27
N TRP A 39 -15.24 3.33 -2.45
CA TRP A 39 -14.23 2.28 -2.62
C TRP A 39 -12.83 2.69 -2.21
N ASP A 40 -12.50 3.99 -2.26
CA ASP A 40 -11.20 4.48 -1.80
C ASP A 40 -11.10 4.36 -0.28
N ARG A 41 -12.10 4.87 0.45
CA ARG A 41 -12.15 4.77 1.91
C ARG A 41 -12.43 3.35 2.39
N ARG A 42 -13.27 2.59 1.70
CA ARG A 42 -13.58 1.19 2.03
C ARG A 42 -12.35 0.31 1.91
N GLY A 43 -11.63 0.42 0.81
CA GLY A 43 -10.40 -0.34 0.59
C GLY A 43 -9.38 -0.06 1.68
N HIS A 44 -9.17 1.21 2.03
CA HIS A 44 -8.28 1.60 3.13
C HIS A 44 -8.77 1.09 4.49
N ALA A 45 -10.06 1.24 4.81
CA ALA A 45 -10.64 0.78 6.07
C ALA A 45 -10.50 -0.74 6.25
N VAL A 46 -10.84 -1.52 5.21
CA VAL A 46 -10.68 -2.98 5.23
C VAL A 46 -9.21 -3.36 5.36
N ASP A 47 -8.28 -2.66 4.69
CA ASP A 47 -6.85 -2.89 4.83
C ASP A 47 -6.36 -2.71 6.26
N VAL A 48 -6.71 -1.60 6.91
CA VAL A 48 -6.33 -1.31 8.29
C VAL A 48 -6.94 -2.30 9.29
N LEU A 49 -8.21 -2.66 9.11
CA LEU A 49 -8.88 -3.66 9.93
C LEU A 49 -8.26 -5.06 9.72
N ALA A 50 -7.91 -5.41 8.49
CA ALA A 50 -7.25 -6.67 8.15
C ALA A 50 -5.84 -6.78 8.75
N GLN A 51 -5.04 -5.71 8.69
CA GLN A 51 -3.74 -5.68 9.37
C GLN A 51 -3.89 -5.90 10.89
N ALA A 52 -4.99 -5.45 11.50
CA ALA A 52 -5.27 -5.67 12.91
C ALA A 52 -5.65 -7.12 13.26
N THR A 53 -5.81 -8.02 12.29
CA THR A 53 -6.02 -9.46 12.54
C THR A 53 -4.75 -10.30 12.48
N VAL A 54 -3.59 -9.70 12.16
CA VAL A 54 -2.34 -10.45 11.92
C VAL A 54 -1.89 -11.22 13.14
N GLU A 55 -1.88 -10.57 14.32
CA GLU A 55 -1.51 -11.19 15.60
C GLU A 55 -2.66 -12.01 16.19
N ASP A 56 -3.89 -11.48 16.13
CA ASP A 56 -5.09 -12.12 16.65
C ASP A 56 -6.30 -11.86 15.74
N ALA A 57 -6.77 -12.91 15.07
CA ALA A 57 -7.94 -12.88 14.20
C ALA A 57 -9.26 -13.20 14.92
N GLY A 58 -9.24 -13.46 16.24
CA GLY A 58 -10.39 -13.96 16.99
C GLY A 58 -11.64 -13.08 16.90
N TRP A 59 -11.47 -11.75 16.92
CA TRP A 59 -12.58 -10.81 16.77
C TRP A 59 -13.21 -10.85 15.36
N ALA A 60 -12.39 -11.05 14.32
CA ALA A 60 -12.87 -11.15 12.94
C ALA A 60 -13.52 -12.51 12.68
N ASP A 61 -13.00 -13.58 13.29
CA ASP A 61 -13.61 -14.92 13.28
C ASP A 61 -14.98 -14.91 13.99
N GLN A 62 -15.08 -14.23 15.13
CA GLN A 62 -16.34 -14.03 15.85
C GLN A 62 -17.34 -13.24 15.01
N TRP A 63 -16.92 -12.14 14.39
CA TRP A 63 -17.77 -11.35 13.50
C TRP A 63 -18.30 -12.21 12.33
N CYS A 64 -17.44 -12.98 11.66
CA CYS A 64 -17.85 -13.90 10.61
C CYS A 64 -18.85 -14.96 11.10
N ALA A 65 -18.70 -15.46 12.33
CA ALA A 65 -19.58 -16.47 12.90
C ALA A 65 -20.96 -15.90 13.25
N GLU A 66 -21.03 -14.69 13.80
CA GLU A 66 -22.28 -14.02 14.16
C GLU A 66 -23.01 -13.42 12.95
N ARG A 67 -22.25 -13.03 11.91
CA ARG A 67 -22.75 -12.43 10.66
C ARG A 67 -22.22 -13.16 9.41
N PRO A 68 -22.64 -14.42 9.15
CA PRO A 68 -22.06 -15.25 8.09
C PRO A 68 -22.31 -14.78 6.64
N ALA A 69 -23.20 -13.79 6.47
CA ALA A 69 -23.51 -13.17 5.19
C ALA A 69 -22.94 -11.74 5.04
N ASP A 70 -22.16 -11.27 6.02
CA ASP A 70 -21.56 -9.93 5.97
C ASP A 70 -20.32 -9.93 5.06
N ALA A 71 -20.40 -9.16 3.97
CA ALA A 71 -19.32 -9.02 3.01
C ALA A 71 -18.09 -8.29 3.59
N GLY A 72 -18.29 -7.32 4.47
CA GLY A 72 -17.22 -6.58 5.13
C GLY A 72 -16.42 -7.48 6.09
N ALA A 73 -17.12 -8.27 6.90
CA ALA A 73 -16.49 -9.27 7.78
C ALA A 73 -15.62 -10.26 6.99
N ALA A 74 -16.18 -10.80 5.89
CA ALA A 74 -15.45 -11.72 5.02
C ALA A 74 -14.26 -11.06 4.33
N ALA A 75 -14.38 -9.79 3.90
CA ALA A 75 -13.29 -9.04 3.28
C ALA A 75 -12.14 -8.79 4.26
N VAL A 76 -12.45 -8.32 5.48
CA VAL A 76 -11.46 -8.14 6.56
C VAL A 76 -10.75 -9.44 6.87
N ARG A 77 -11.50 -10.54 7.03
CA ARG A 77 -10.91 -11.84 7.38
C ARG A 77 -10.03 -12.40 6.26
N GLY A 78 -10.49 -12.32 5.02
CA GLY A 78 -9.75 -12.79 3.86
C GLY A 78 -8.48 -12.00 3.62
N TRP A 79 -8.57 -10.66 3.70
CA TRP A 79 -7.43 -9.80 3.53
C TRP A 79 -6.43 -9.91 4.69
N GLY A 80 -6.93 -10.09 5.90
CA GLY A 80 -6.13 -10.31 7.11
C GLY A 80 -5.29 -11.58 7.05
N GLU A 81 -5.80 -12.66 6.44
CA GLU A 81 -5.02 -13.88 6.22
C GLU A 81 -3.91 -13.68 5.18
N VAL A 82 -4.11 -12.79 4.19
CA VAL A 82 -3.03 -12.42 3.25
C VAL A 82 -1.95 -11.65 4.00
N HIS A 83 -2.31 -10.62 4.77
CA HIS A 83 -1.37 -9.88 5.61
C HIS A 83 -0.58 -10.79 6.55
N ARG A 84 -1.26 -11.73 7.22
CA ARG A 84 -0.63 -12.71 8.11
C ARG A 84 0.37 -13.60 7.37
N ALA A 85 0.04 -14.04 6.17
CA ALA A 85 0.97 -14.81 5.34
C ALA A 85 2.21 -13.97 4.98
N TRP A 86 2.04 -12.74 4.50
CA TRP A 86 3.16 -11.84 4.17
C TRP A 86 4.02 -11.49 5.39
N ALA A 87 3.43 -11.34 6.57
CA ALA A 87 4.17 -11.14 7.81
C ALA A 87 5.07 -12.36 8.14
N MET A 88 4.60 -13.58 7.90
CA MET A 88 5.42 -14.81 8.08
C MET A 88 6.59 -14.91 7.10
N ARG A 89 6.44 -14.41 5.87
CA ARG A 89 7.55 -14.34 4.90
C ARG A 89 8.64 -13.39 5.37
N GLY A 90 8.27 -12.31 6.09
CA GLY A 90 9.20 -11.26 6.47
C GLY A 90 9.63 -10.37 5.30
N ALA A 91 10.37 -9.31 5.62
CA ALA A 91 10.85 -8.32 4.66
C ALA A 91 12.20 -8.69 4.01
N ASP A 92 12.89 -9.70 4.54
CA ASP A 92 14.18 -10.14 4.01
C ASP A 92 14.03 -10.87 2.67
N TRP A 93 15.05 -10.73 1.83
CA TRP A 93 15.14 -11.42 0.54
C TRP A 93 14.98 -12.94 0.73
N ALA A 94 14.34 -13.60 -0.25
CA ALA A 94 13.98 -15.02 -0.21
C ALA A 94 15.16 -15.96 0.18
N GLU A 95 16.40 -15.53 -0.06
CA GLU A 95 17.64 -16.26 0.25
C GLU A 95 17.94 -16.40 1.77
N ASN A 96 17.25 -15.66 2.64
CA ASN A 96 17.46 -15.70 4.10
C ASN A 96 16.27 -16.25 4.92
N THR A 97 15.16 -16.59 4.28
CA THR A 97 13.98 -17.16 4.94
C THR A 97 14.12 -18.66 5.13
N GLY A 98 14.06 -19.15 6.37
CA GLY A 98 14.06 -20.59 6.66
C GLY A 98 12.92 -21.33 5.97
N SER A 99 13.13 -22.61 5.61
CA SER A 99 12.17 -23.43 4.87
C SER A 99 10.77 -23.51 5.50
N GLU A 100 10.68 -23.44 6.84
CA GLU A 100 9.42 -23.46 7.59
C GLU A 100 8.60 -22.17 7.41
N ALA A 101 9.27 -21.00 7.35
CA ALA A 101 8.60 -19.72 7.10
C ALA A 101 7.98 -19.68 5.70
N PHE A 102 8.67 -20.28 4.72
CA PHE A 102 8.21 -20.36 3.33
C PHE A 102 7.03 -21.32 3.16
N GLU A 103 7.05 -22.46 3.85
CA GLU A 103 5.91 -23.37 3.90
C GLU A 103 4.68 -22.71 4.55
N GLY A 104 4.88 -22.05 5.70
CA GLY A 104 3.83 -21.30 6.40
C GLY A 104 3.22 -20.19 5.54
N PHE A 105 4.05 -19.48 4.79
CA PHE A 105 3.63 -18.45 3.83
C PHE A 105 2.68 -19.01 2.77
N PHE A 106 3.08 -20.05 2.01
CA PHE A 106 2.22 -20.60 0.95
C PHE A 106 0.94 -21.26 1.47
N GLN A 107 1.01 -21.92 2.63
CA GLN A 107 -0.18 -22.46 3.28
C GLN A 107 -1.14 -21.31 3.68
N GLY A 108 -0.61 -20.20 4.18
CA GLY A 108 -1.35 -18.97 4.46
C GLY A 108 -2.04 -18.40 3.23
N LEU A 109 -1.30 -18.22 2.13
CA LEU A 109 -1.88 -17.74 0.87
C LEU A 109 -2.96 -18.67 0.33
N THR A 110 -2.78 -19.99 0.47
CA THR A 110 -3.80 -20.97 0.07
C THR A 110 -5.09 -20.84 0.88
N ARG A 111 -4.99 -20.65 2.21
CA ARG A 111 -6.16 -20.38 3.07
C ARG A 111 -6.83 -19.05 2.72
N ALA A 112 -6.03 -17.99 2.57
CA ALA A 112 -6.50 -16.66 2.23
C ALA A 112 -7.31 -16.65 0.93
N ARG A 113 -6.91 -17.43 -0.08
CA ARG A 113 -7.65 -17.54 -1.35
C ARG A 113 -9.10 -17.98 -1.16
N GLY A 114 -9.35 -18.96 -0.28
CA GLY A 114 -10.70 -19.42 0.02
C GLY A 114 -11.54 -18.33 0.70
N LEU A 115 -10.95 -17.62 1.66
CA LEU A 115 -11.59 -16.51 2.37
C LEU A 115 -11.89 -15.32 1.45
N CYS A 116 -10.94 -14.95 0.58
CA CYS A 116 -11.14 -13.87 -0.40
C CYS A 116 -12.22 -14.22 -1.42
N ARG A 117 -12.30 -15.50 -1.86
CA ARG A 117 -13.40 -15.96 -2.72
C ARG A 117 -14.75 -15.82 -2.03
N ARG A 118 -14.84 -16.16 -0.74
CA ARG A 118 -16.06 -15.98 0.04
C ARG A 118 -16.46 -14.50 0.13
N ALA A 119 -15.49 -13.60 0.33
CA ALA A 119 -15.75 -12.16 0.32
C ALA A 119 -16.29 -11.67 -1.03
N ILE A 120 -15.72 -12.14 -2.15
CA ILE A 120 -16.20 -11.84 -3.51
C ILE A 120 -17.63 -12.35 -3.74
N GLU A 121 -17.95 -13.55 -3.24
CA GLU A 121 -19.30 -14.13 -3.37
C GLU A 121 -20.34 -13.34 -2.58
N LEU A 122 -19.98 -12.81 -1.42
CA LEU A 122 -20.87 -12.02 -0.56
C LEU A 122 -21.01 -10.56 -1.00
N GLY A 123 -19.95 -9.97 -1.57
CA GLY A 123 -19.92 -8.61 -2.08
C GLY A 123 -19.43 -8.58 -3.53
N PRO A 124 -20.25 -9.00 -4.52
CA PRO A 124 -19.81 -9.11 -5.91
C PRO A 124 -19.44 -7.77 -6.53
N ASP A 125 -19.91 -6.64 -6.02
CA ASP A 125 -19.58 -5.31 -6.52
C ASP A 125 -18.37 -4.67 -5.80
N ASP A 126 -17.97 -5.23 -4.65
CA ASP A 126 -16.84 -4.72 -3.85
C ASP A 126 -15.50 -5.03 -4.54
N PRO A 127 -14.69 -4.02 -4.91
CA PRO A 127 -13.37 -4.22 -5.50
C PRO A 127 -12.33 -4.72 -4.48
N THR A 128 -12.55 -4.52 -3.18
CA THR A 128 -11.54 -4.71 -2.14
C THR A 128 -10.98 -6.13 -2.06
N PRO A 129 -11.81 -7.20 -2.10
CA PRO A 129 -11.29 -8.57 -2.11
C PRO A 129 -10.43 -8.89 -3.34
N TRP A 130 -10.58 -8.15 -4.45
CA TRP A 130 -9.73 -8.33 -5.63
C TRP A 130 -8.33 -7.78 -5.41
N VAL A 131 -8.16 -6.72 -4.62
CA VAL A 131 -6.83 -6.24 -4.18
C VAL A 131 -6.10 -7.37 -3.45
N ALA A 132 -6.80 -8.06 -2.55
CA ALA A 132 -6.25 -9.22 -1.85
C ALA A 132 -5.81 -10.34 -2.81
N MET A 133 -6.62 -10.61 -3.83
CA MET A 133 -6.32 -11.60 -4.85
C MET A 133 -5.13 -11.22 -5.75
N LEU A 134 -4.82 -9.92 -5.92
CA LEU A 134 -3.61 -9.46 -6.61
C LEU A 134 -2.36 -9.74 -5.74
N TRP A 135 -2.40 -9.45 -4.45
CA TRP A 135 -1.30 -9.77 -3.54
C TRP A 135 -1.08 -11.27 -3.36
N LEU A 136 -2.14 -12.06 -3.43
CA LEU A 136 -2.03 -13.52 -3.55
C LEU A 136 -1.31 -13.94 -4.83
N ALA A 137 -1.59 -13.29 -5.97
CA ALA A 137 -0.90 -13.58 -7.23
C ALA A 137 0.60 -13.28 -7.16
N ILE A 138 0.98 -12.16 -6.52
CA ILE A 138 2.40 -11.81 -6.29
C ILE A 138 3.06 -12.89 -5.42
N GLY A 139 2.47 -13.21 -4.27
CA GLY A 139 3.08 -14.12 -3.30
C GLY A 139 3.16 -15.58 -3.75
N GLN A 140 2.23 -16.02 -4.60
CA GLN A 140 2.21 -17.38 -5.16
C GLN A 140 2.91 -17.48 -6.53
N GLU A 141 3.61 -16.42 -6.91
CA GLU A 141 4.33 -16.32 -8.18
C GLU A 141 3.46 -16.68 -9.40
N GLU A 142 2.21 -16.23 -9.40
CA GLU A 142 1.27 -16.60 -10.44
C GLU A 142 1.60 -15.97 -11.80
N PRO A 143 1.32 -16.68 -12.90
CA PRO A 143 1.61 -16.18 -14.24
C PRO A 143 0.75 -14.95 -14.60
N GLN A 144 1.27 -14.14 -15.52
CA GLN A 144 0.69 -12.85 -15.89
C GLN A 144 -0.75 -12.93 -16.41
N ASN A 145 -1.16 -14.04 -17.01
CA ASN A 145 -2.54 -14.24 -17.46
C ASN A 145 -3.53 -14.30 -16.28
N GLU A 146 -3.18 -14.97 -15.18
CA GLU A 146 -4.02 -15.05 -13.98
C GLU A 146 -4.05 -13.72 -13.23
N PHE A 147 -2.90 -13.04 -13.13
CA PHE A 147 -2.85 -11.67 -12.61
C PHE A 147 -3.77 -10.73 -13.41
N ARG A 148 -3.68 -10.76 -14.74
CA ARG A 148 -4.54 -9.94 -15.63
C ARG A 148 -6.02 -10.24 -15.46
N ARG A 149 -6.41 -11.51 -15.27
CA ARG A 149 -7.81 -11.87 -14.99
C ARG A 149 -8.34 -11.16 -13.75
N ARG A 150 -7.56 -11.12 -12.66
CA ARG A 150 -7.92 -10.46 -11.39
C ARG A 150 -7.90 -8.96 -11.52
N TRP A 151 -6.89 -8.42 -12.20
CA TRP A 151 -6.78 -7.00 -12.52
C TRP A 151 -8.03 -6.49 -13.26
N ASN A 152 -8.51 -7.26 -14.25
CA ASN A 152 -9.73 -6.91 -14.99
C ASN A 152 -10.98 -6.97 -14.11
N GLN A 153 -11.03 -7.86 -13.11
CA GLN A 153 -12.16 -7.91 -12.18
C GLN A 153 -12.16 -6.70 -11.25
N LEU A 154 -11.00 -6.31 -10.73
CA LEU A 154 -10.84 -5.10 -9.93
C LEU A 154 -11.25 -3.85 -10.73
N THR A 155 -10.64 -3.65 -11.89
CA THR A 155 -10.83 -2.42 -12.70
C THR A 155 -12.20 -2.34 -13.37
N ALA A 156 -12.91 -3.46 -13.53
CA ALA A 156 -14.30 -3.43 -13.96
C ALA A 156 -15.25 -2.82 -12.90
N ARG A 157 -14.85 -2.84 -11.62
CA ARG A 157 -15.62 -2.29 -10.49
C ARG A 157 -15.13 -0.89 -10.13
N ASP A 158 -13.81 -0.74 -10.02
CA ASP A 158 -13.14 0.50 -9.68
C ASP A 158 -11.87 0.67 -10.54
N PRO A 159 -11.97 1.34 -11.71
CA PRO A 159 -10.85 1.57 -12.62
C PRO A 159 -9.71 2.39 -12.02
N HIS A 160 -9.94 3.11 -10.92
CA HIS A 160 -8.96 3.98 -10.27
C HIS A 160 -8.59 3.48 -8.87
N ASN A 161 -8.84 2.20 -8.58
CA ASN A 161 -8.59 1.62 -7.26
C ASN A 161 -7.11 1.77 -6.86
N ARG A 162 -6.83 2.61 -5.85
CA ARG A 162 -5.46 2.96 -5.43
C ARG A 162 -4.66 1.73 -5.01
N LEU A 163 -5.18 0.96 -4.06
CA LEU A 163 -4.47 -0.20 -3.50
C LEU A 163 -4.18 -1.26 -4.56
N GLY A 164 -5.11 -1.47 -5.50
CA GLY A 164 -4.87 -2.39 -6.61
C GLY A 164 -3.79 -1.93 -7.58
N HIS A 165 -3.70 -0.63 -7.87
CA HIS A 165 -2.61 -0.11 -8.70
C HIS A 165 -1.25 -0.20 -8.01
N ILE A 166 -1.20 -0.01 -6.68
CA ILE A 166 0.02 -0.28 -5.90
C ILE A 166 0.40 -1.76 -6.02
N ALA A 167 -0.55 -2.68 -5.89
CA ALA A 167 -0.30 -4.11 -6.08
C ALA A 167 0.19 -4.44 -7.50
N ALA A 168 -0.39 -3.82 -8.54
CA ALA A 168 0.05 -4.01 -9.92
C ALA A 168 1.44 -3.42 -10.20
N LEU A 169 1.77 -2.28 -9.60
CA LEU A 169 3.12 -1.73 -9.63
C LEU A 169 4.12 -2.74 -9.05
N GLN A 170 3.83 -3.31 -7.87
CA GLN A 170 4.66 -4.33 -7.24
C GLN A 170 4.79 -5.58 -8.10
N TYR A 171 3.69 -6.13 -8.62
CA TYR A 171 3.71 -7.32 -9.48
C TYR A 171 4.64 -7.13 -10.69
N LEU A 172 4.63 -5.94 -11.29
CA LEU A 172 5.42 -5.60 -12.47
C LEU A 172 6.85 -5.15 -12.15
N ALA A 173 7.22 -5.01 -10.87
CA ALA A 173 8.58 -4.69 -10.48
C ALA A 173 9.55 -5.85 -10.82
N GLU A 174 10.82 -5.51 -11.07
CA GLU A 174 11.86 -6.48 -11.44
C GLU A 174 12.06 -7.58 -10.38
N LYS A 175 11.91 -7.24 -9.10
CA LYS A 175 12.03 -8.20 -7.98
C LYS A 175 10.94 -9.28 -7.95
N TRP A 176 9.92 -9.16 -8.81
CA TRP A 176 8.78 -10.07 -8.91
C TRP A 176 8.66 -10.64 -10.33
N HIS A 177 7.64 -10.23 -11.09
CA HIS A 177 7.31 -10.84 -12.39
C HIS A 177 7.66 -9.99 -13.60
N GLY A 178 8.17 -8.78 -13.38
CA GLY A 178 8.36 -7.81 -14.45
C GLY A 178 9.76 -7.27 -14.59
N SER A 179 9.84 -5.99 -14.91
CA SER A 179 11.08 -5.25 -15.12
C SER A 179 10.84 -3.78 -14.78
N HIS A 180 11.92 -3.02 -14.55
CA HIS A 180 11.82 -1.57 -14.37
C HIS A 180 11.04 -0.90 -15.51
N GLU A 181 11.26 -1.32 -16.76
CA GLU A 181 10.54 -0.82 -17.93
C GLU A 181 9.03 -1.07 -17.82
N GLN A 182 8.62 -2.29 -17.48
CA GLN A 182 7.20 -2.64 -17.34
C GLN A 182 6.54 -1.89 -16.17
N MET A 183 7.24 -1.77 -15.04
CA MET A 183 6.80 -1.03 -13.86
C MET A 183 6.56 0.45 -14.18
N TYR A 184 7.53 1.14 -14.80
CA TYR A 184 7.37 2.54 -15.19
C TYR A 184 6.33 2.74 -16.29
N ALA A 185 6.27 1.85 -17.28
CA ALA A 185 5.27 1.92 -18.34
C ALA A 185 3.85 1.77 -17.78
N PHE A 186 3.65 0.98 -16.72
CA PHE A 186 2.40 0.91 -15.99
C PHE A 186 2.14 2.18 -15.17
N ALA A 187 3.11 2.60 -14.36
CA ALA A 187 2.97 3.75 -13.46
C ALA A 187 2.56 5.03 -14.22
N ARG A 188 3.21 5.31 -15.35
CA ARG A 188 2.96 6.52 -16.16
C ARG A 188 1.70 6.43 -17.03
N LYS A 189 1.11 5.24 -17.19
CA LYS A 189 -0.19 5.05 -17.86
C LYS A 189 -1.37 5.07 -16.91
N ALA A 190 -1.12 5.01 -15.59
CA ALA A 190 -2.19 5.13 -14.61
C ALA A 190 -2.93 6.45 -14.79
N THR A 191 -4.23 6.42 -14.56
CA THR A 191 -5.10 7.60 -14.62
C THR A 191 -5.92 7.66 -13.35
N GLY A 192 -6.47 8.83 -13.04
CA GLY A 192 -7.31 9.04 -11.87
C GLY A 192 -6.67 9.94 -10.82
N PRO A 193 -7.37 10.14 -9.69
CA PRO A 193 -7.07 11.24 -8.77
C PRO A 193 -5.77 11.14 -7.98
N TRP A 194 -5.01 10.04 -8.05
CA TRP A 194 -3.74 9.86 -7.32
C TRP A 194 -2.62 9.39 -8.27
N ALA A 195 -2.91 9.28 -9.57
CA ALA A 195 -2.02 8.62 -10.55
C ALA A 195 -0.65 9.30 -10.68
N ALA A 196 -0.57 10.62 -10.43
CA ALA A 196 0.69 11.37 -10.47
C ALA A 196 1.71 10.92 -9.39
N VAL A 197 1.25 10.25 -8.33
CA VAL A 197 2.12 9.75 -7.25
C VAL A 197 2.74 8.39 -7.59
N LEU A 198 2.11 7.61 -8.48
CA LEU A 198 2.54 6.25 -8.77
C LEU A 198 3.94 6.16 -9.41
N PRO A 199 4.36 7.06 -10.33
CA PRO A 199 5.73 7.12 -10.80
C PRO A 199 6.75 7.38 -9.68
N LEU A 200 6.41 8.18 -8.67
CA LEU A 200 7.31 8.45 -7.54
C LEU A 200 7.50 7.21 -6.65
N GLN A 201 6.46 6.40 -6.48
CA GLN A 201 6.61 5.08 -5.84
C GLN A 201 7.49 4.15 -6.68
N ALA A 202 7.33 4.16 -8.00
CA ALA A 202 8.16 3.39 -8.92
C ALA A 202 9.65 3.80 -8.82
N HIS A 203 9.95 5.09 -8.65
CA HIS A 203 11.29 5.60 -8.39
C HIS A 203 11.86 5.08 -7.08
N ALA A 204 11.07 5.10 -5.99
CA ALA A 204 11.50 4.56 -4.70
C ALA A 204 11.82 3.06 -4.78
N GLU A 205 10.98 2.28 -5.46
CA GLU A 205 11.19 0.85 -5.68
C GLU A 205 12.38 0.54 -6.59
N TYR A 206 12.60 1.36 -7.63
CA TYR A 206 13.76 1.26 -8.51
C TYR A 206 15.06 1.46 -7.74
N VAL A 207 15.15 2.55 -6.97
CA VAL A 207 16.37 2.85 -6.19
C VAL A 207 16.61 1.78 -5.14
N LEU A 208 15.59 1.35 -4.39
CA LEU A 208 15.71 0.27 -3.41
C LEU A 208 16.24 -1.03 -4.05
N THR A 209 15.69 -1.41 -5.21
CA THR A 209 16.08 -2.64 -5.89
C THR A 209 17.53 -2.56 -6.40
N GLU A 210 17.92 -1.44 -7.00
CA GLU A 210 19.29 -1.24 -7.49
C GLU A 210 20.31 -1.15 -6.35
N GLU A 211 20.02 -0.42 -5.27
CA GLU A 211 20.89 -0.36 -4.09
C GLU A 211 21.07 -1.75 -3.46
N GLY A 212 20.01 -2.57 -3.42
CA GLY A 212 20.02 -3.94 -2.94
C GLY A 212 20.93 -4.90 -3.73
N LYS A 213 21.26 -4.58 -4.99
CA LYS A 213 22.20 -5.38 -5.82
C LYS A 213 23.67 -5.13 -5.48
N GLY A 214 23.96 -4.25 -4.53
CA GLY A 214 25.28 -4.00 -3.97
C GLY A 214 25.94 -2.71 -4.45
N PHE A 215 27.14 -2.43 -3.91
CA PHE A 215 27.80 -1.13 -3.98
C PHE A 215 27.92 -0.51 -5.39
N LYS A 216 28.21 -1.33 -6.42
CA LYS A 216 28.33 -0.84 -7.80
C LYS A 216 27.01 -0.28 -8.36
N HIS A 217 25.89 -0.87 -7.98
CA HIS A 217 24.56 -0.42 -8.40
C HIS A 217 24.11 0.78 -7.57
N ALA A 218 24.33 0.74 -6.25
CA ALA A 218 24.08 1.89 -5.38
C ALA A 218 24.79 3.16 -5.88
N TYR A 219 26.05 3.06 -6.29
CA TYR A 219 26.78 4.18 -6.88
C TYR A 219 26.13 4.72 -8.17
N LYS A 220 25.54 3.85 -9.01
CA LYS A 220 24.88 4.27 -10.26
C LYS A 220 23.58 5.02 -10.03
N VAL A 221 22.87 4.73 -8.94
CA VAL A 221 21.59 5.37 -8.61
C VAL A 221 21.71 6.48 -7.56
N ALA A 222 22.91 6.74 -7.05
CA ALA A 222 23.16 7.74 -6.01
C ALA A 222 22.67 9.15 -6.38
N ASP A 223 22.80 9.52 -7.66
CA ASP A 223 22.38 10.82 -8.19
C ASP A 223 21.06 10.73 -8.98
N PHE A 224 20.41 9.57 -9.04
CA PHE A 224 19.19 9.32 -9.83
C PHE A 224 18.09 10.34 -9.55
N TRP A 225 17.81 10.60 -8.27
CA TRP A 225 16.77 11.54 -7.86
C TRP A 225 17.08 13.00 -8.21
N LYS A 226 18.37 13.35 -8.36
CA LYS A 226 18.83 14.73 -8.59
C LYS A 226 19.08 15.03 -10.07
N GLU A 227 19.51 14.03 -10.85
CA GLU A 227 20.02 14.24 -12.21
C GLU A 227 19.10 13.72 -13.32
N SER A 228 18.06 12.93 -13.02
CA SER A 228 17.13 12.42 -14.04
C SER A 228 16.07 13.46 -14.40
N PRO A 229 15.98 13.90 -15.67
CA PRO A 229 14.92 14.79 -16.14
C PRO A 229 13.53 14.16 -16.02
N GLU A 230 13.43 12.84 -16.13
CA GLU A 230 12.16 12.13 -15.94
C GLU A 230 11.68 12.18 -14.49
N VAL A 231 12.59 12.06 -13.51
CA VAL A 231 12.25 12.22 -12.09
C VAL A 231 11.78 13.66 -11.81
N GLU A 232 12.47 14.65 -12.36
CA GLU A 232 12.07 16.06 -12.22
C GLU A 232 10.66 16.30 -12.76
N ALA A 233 10.36 15.80 -13.96
CA ALA A 233 9.04 15.91 -14.57
C ALA A 233 7.95 15.17 -13.78
N ASP A 234 8.24 13.97 -13.26
CA ASP A 234 7.30 13.19 -12.45
C ASP A 234 7.03 13.89 -11.08
N ILE A 235 8.03 14.55 -10.48
CA ILE A 235 7.85 15.38 -9.27
C ILE A 235 6.99 16.61 -9.56
N ASP A 236 7.26 17.33 -10.66
CA ASP A 236 6.48 18.52 -11.05
C ASP A 236 5.01 18.17 -11.31
N ALA A 237 4.76 17.03 -11.97
CA ALA A 237 3.40 16.52 -12.18
C ALA A 237 2.69 16.23 -10.84
N ALA A 238 3.38 15.63 -9.87
CA ALA A 238 2.82 15.36 -8.55
C ALA A 238 2.56 16.64 -7.74
N LEU A 239 3.45 17.64 -7.81
CA LEU A 239 3.26 18.95 -7.18
C LEU A 239 2.08 19.72 -7.79
N ALA A 240 1.96 19.73 -9.12
CA ALA A 240 0.84 20.35 -9.81
C ALA A 240 -0.49 19.70 -9.43
N TRP A 241 -0.48 18.37 -9.27
CA TRP A 241 -1.62 17.62 -8.77
C TRP A 241 -2.00 18.00 -7.33
N LEU A 242 -1.04 17.99 -6.39
CA LEU A 242 -1.25 18.41 -4.99
C LEU A 242 -1.71 19.88 -4.86
N GLY A 243 -1.30 20.74 -5.80
CA GLY A 243 -1.67 22.15 -5.83
C GLY A 243 -3.12 22.43 -6.27
N GLY A 244 -3.80 21.42 -6.81
CA GLY A 244 -5.22 21.49 -7.15
C GLY A 244 -6.13 21.53 -5.91
N SER A 245 -7.43 21.78 -6.11
CA SER A 245 -8.43 21.58 -5.06
C SER A 245 -8.61 20.09 -4.80
N GLU A 246 -7.76 19.50 -3.96
CA GLU A 246 -7.86 18.09 -3.59
C GLU A 246 -9.20 17.84 -2.87
N PRO A 247 -10.08 16.97 -3.41
CA PRO A 247 -11.05 16.29 -2.56
C PRO A 247 -10.27 15.47 -1.52
N GLY A 248 -10.58 15.62 -0.24
CA GLY A 248 -10.02 14.74 0.79
C GLY A 248 -10.27 13.28 0.40
N HIS A 249 -9.22 12.46 0.43
CA HIS A 249 -9.26 11.05 0.05
C HIS A 249 -8.55 10.19 1.09
N ALA A 250 -8.82 8.88 1.10
CA ALA A 250 -8.49 8.03 2.24
C ALA A 250 -6.99 7.93 2.57
N MET A 251 -6.12 8.06 1.56
CA MET A 251 -4.66 7.97 1.75
C MET A 251 -3.91 9.28 1.47
N ALA A 252 -4.50 10.43 1.81
CA ALA A 252 -3.91 11.74 1.50
C ALA A 252 -2.57 11.99 2.19
N LEU A 253 -2.44 11.58 3.46
CA LEU A 253 -1.16 11.66 4.17
C LEU A 253 -0.09 10.79 3.53
N HIS A 254 -0.43 9.58 3.10
CA HIS A 254 0.49 8.67 2.41
C HIS A 254 1.00 9.30 1.11
N ASP A 255 0.11 9.80 0.27
CA ASP A 255 0.47 10.35 -1.04
C ASP A 255 1.35 11.61 -0.91
N ARG A 256 1.00 12.51 0.02
CA ARG A 256 1.85 13.67 0.35
C ARG A 256 3.20 13.26 0.94
N THR A 257 3.25 12.16 1.69
CA THR A 257 4.51 11.62 2.22
C THR A 257 5.42 11.10 1.10
N VAL A 258 4.86 10.41 0.10
CA VAL A 258 5.62 9.94 -1.07
C VAL A 258 6.20 11.13 -1.84
N VAL A 259 5.40 12.17 -2.09
CA VAL A 259 5.90 13.39 -2.75
C VAL A 259 6.97 14.09 -1.90
N GLY A 260 6.75 14.22 -0.59
CA GLY A 260 7.72 14.80 0.34
C GLY A 260 9.04 14.02 0.40
N TYR A 261 8.98 12.69 0.31
CA TYR A 261 10.17 11.86 0.20
C TYR A 261 10.92 12.14 -1.11
N ALA A 262 10.23 12.14 -2.25
CA ALA A 262 10.83 12.42 -3.56
C ALA A 262 11.51 13.79 -3.60
N LEU A 263 10.85 14.83 -3.07
CA LEU A 263 11.44 16.18 -2.95
C LEU A 263 12.71 16.19 -2.11
N ALA A 264 12.73 15.44 -1.00
CA ALA A 264 13.90 15.34 -0.14
C ALA A 264 15.05 14.57 -0.81
N GLN A 265 14.76 13.50 -1.56
CA GLN A 265 15.79 12.78 -2.32
C GLN A 265 16.37 13.61 -3.47
N ALA A 266 15.51 14.40 -4.14
CA ALA A 266 15.89 15.32 -5.21
C ALA A 266 16.50 16.65 -4.68
N GLU A 267 16.62 16.81 -3.37
CA GLU A 267 17.13 18.02 -2.71
C GLU A 267 16.37 19.32 -3.07
N ARG A 268 15.09 19.20 -3.42
CA ARG A 268 14.18 20.34 -3.68
C ARG A 268 13.65 20.93 -2.37
N TRP A 269 14.57 21.45 -1.56
CA TRP A 269 14.31 21.84 -0.17
C TRP A 269 13.24 22.92 0.00
N ALA A 270 13.11 23.85 -0.95
CA ALA A 270 12.09 24.90 -0.90
C ALA A 270 10.66 24.32 -1.01
N ASP A 271 10.44 23.46 -1.99
CA ASP A 271 9.17 22.75 -2.20
C ASP A 271 8.89 21.78 -1.04
N ALA A 272 9.92 21.05 -0.58
CA ALA A 272 9.83 20.15 0.56
C ALA A 272 9.39 20.89 1.83
N ARG A 273 9.96 22.07 2.11
CA ARG A 273 9.58 22.90 3.26
C ARG A 273 8.11 23.30 3.21
N GLU A 274 7.63 23.74 2.05
CA GLU A 274 6.23 24.10 1.87
C GLU A 274 5.30 22.90 2.12
N LEU A 275 5.59 21.76 1.51
CA LEU A 275 4.78 20.56 1.66
C LEU A 275 4.80 20.03 3.11
N PHE A 276 5.97 19.97 3.76
CA PHE A 276 6.08 19.55 5.15
C PHE A 276 5.32 20.47 6.10
N SER A 277 5.32 21.78 5.83
CA SER A 277 4.52 22.75 6.61
C SER A 277 3.02 22.46 6.48
N ARG A 278 2.53 22.18 5.26
CA ARG A 278 1.11 21.83 5.01
C ARG A 278 0.71 20.51 5.69
N MET A 279 1.64 19.57 5.80
CA MET A 279 1.46 18.29 6.52
C MET A 279 1.61 18.42 8.04
N GLY A 280 1.76 19.63 8.60
CA GLY A 280 1.98 19.81 10.04
C GLY A 280 3.27 19.18 10.55
N ASN A 281 4.28 19.01 9.67
CA ASN A 281 5.49 18.23 9.91
C ASN A 281 5.21 16.79 10.36
N GLN A 282 4.11 16.21 9.90
CA GLN A 282 3.78 14.79 10.03
C GLN A 282 4.07 14.08 8.71
N ALA A 283 4.48 12.81 8.75
CA ALA A 283 4.66 11.98 7.56
C ALA A 283 4.33 10.54 7.91
N TYR A 284 3.84 9.77 6.95
CA TYR A 284 3.72 8.32 7.08
C TYR A 284 5.10 7.65 7.03
N GLU A 285 5.25 6.43 7.53
CA GLU A 285 6.56 5.75 7.55
C GLU A 285 7.05 5.35 6.15
N TYR A 286 6.14 5.01 5.24
CA TYR A 286 6.49 4.74 3.84
C TYR A 286 6.68 6.06 3.08
N PRO A 287 7.71 6.21 2.24
CA PRO A 287 8.80 5.25 1.95
C PRO A 287 10.07 5.51 2.79
N TRP A 288 10.00 6.33 3.84
CA TRP A 288 11.16 6.70 4.68
C TRP A 288 11.86 5.51 5.33
N TYR A 289 11.13 4.42 5.61
CA TYR A 289 11.73 3.22 6.17
C TYR A 289 12.77 2.55 5.25
N TYR A 290 12.78 2.85 3.93
CA TYR A 290 13.84 2.39 3.03
C TYR A 290 15.22 2.93 3.41
N GLN A 291 15.27 4.06 4.14
CA GLN A 291 16.51 4.65 4.64
C GLN A 291 16.84 4.19 6.08
N GLY A 292 16.22 3.10 6.54
CA GLY A 292 16.34 2.57 7.90
C GLY A 292 15.25 3.12 8.81
N ASP A 293 15.65 3.82 9.88
CA ASP A 293 14.70 4.39 10.84
C ASP A 293 13.92 5.56 10.20
N PRO A 294 12.60 5.44 9.97
CA PRO A 294 11.83 6.43 9.23
C PRO A 294 11.79 7.78 9.96
N LEU A 295 11.75 7.78 11.29
CA LEU A 295 11.72 9.00 12.09
C LEU A 295 13.04 9.76 11.95
N LYS A 296 14.19 9.07 12.02
CA LYS A 296 15.50 9.69 11.81
C LYS A 296 15.66 10.20 10.39
N ALA A 297 15.20 9.44 9.38
CA ALA A 297 15.27 9.84 7.98
C ALA A 297 14.46 11.12 7.71
N PHE A 298 13.19 11.14 8.12
CA PHE A 298 12.32 12.29 7.95
C PHE A 298 12.78 13.50 8.76
N THR A 299 13.25 13.31 10.01
CA THR A 299 13.79 14.41 10.84
C THR A 299 15.00 15.06 10.19
N ARG A 300 15.87 14.28 9.53
CA ARG A 300 17.01 14.81 8.78
C ARG A 300 16.55 15.61 7.55
N ALA A 301 15.53 15.16 6.84
CA ALA A 301 14.94 15.93 5.73
C ALA A 301 14.33 17.25 6.22
N LEU A 302 13.57 17.25 7.33
CA LEU A 302 13.04 18.46 7.96
C LEU A 302 14.17 19.45 8.27
N ARG A 303 15.26 19.02 8.91
CA ARG A 303 16.41 19.90 9.24
C ARG A 303 17.14 20.48 8.02
N ARG A 304 17.02 19.88 6.84
CA ARG A 304 17.59 20.42 5.61
C ARG A 304 16.64 21.38 4.90
N ALA A 305 15.33 21.17 5.06
CA ALA A 305 14.30 22.00 4.46
C ALA A 305 14.13 23.36 5.16
N TYR A 306 14.38 23.42 6.48
CA TYR A 306 14.31 24.63 7.30
C TYR A 306 15.70 25.18 7.64
#